data_AF-A0A2A2JWG1-F1
#
_entry.id   AF-A0A2A2JWG1-F1
#
_cell.length_a   1.000
_cell.length_b   1.000
_cell.length_c   1.000
_cell.angle_alpha   90.00
_cell.angle_beta   90.00
_cell.angle_gamma   90.00
#
_symmetry.space_group_name_H-M   'P 1'
#
loop_
_entity.id
_entity.type
_entity.pdbx_description
1 polymer ?
#
loop_
_entity_poly.entity_id
_entity_poly.type
_entity_poly.pdbx_seq_one_letter_code
_entity_poly.pdbx_strand_id
1 'polypeptide(L)'
;MIPNMAAGLWTTASDYARFVRFARRYPAMNTPTVTVEGSLAWGLGWGLEQSGSDRFAWHWGANDGVANLFLLDLVSNDGLVVLTNGAGGQRVYERAARVRFGREFDALTWLQP
;
A
#
# COMPACT_ATOMS: atom_id res chain seq x y z
N MET A 1 6.74 0.16 20.43
CA MET A 1 6.15 1.49 20.12
C MET A 1 4.82 1.62 20.85
N ILE A 2 4.53 2.78 21.45
CA ILE A 2 3.19 3.09 22.00
C ILE A 2 2.28 3.48 20.82
N PRO A 3 1.11 2.85 20.64
CA PRO A 3 0.20 3.18 19.55
C PRO A 3 -0.24 4.64 19.57
N ASN A 4 -0.32 5.25 18.39
CA ASN A 4 -0.85 6.58 18.16
C ASN A 4 -1.61 6.63 16.81
N MET A 5 -2.02 7.81 16.37
CA MET A 5 -2.80 7.98 15.13
C MET A 5 -1.98 7.80 13.84
N ALA A 6 -0.64 7.82 13.93
CA ALA A 6 0.24 7.60 12.79
C ALA A 6 0.66 6.13 12.65
N ALA A 7 0.79 5.40 13.76
CA ALA A 7 1.24 4.01 13.78
C ALA A 7 0.78 3.26 15.05
N GLY A 8 0.77 1.92 14.97
CA GLY A 8 0.55 1.04 16.13
C GLY A 8 -0.80 0.33 16.15
N LEU A 9 -1.58 0.38 15.07
CA LEU A 9 -2.72 -0.51 14.85
C LEU A 9 -2.23 -1.96 14.71
N TRP A 10 -2.82 -2.86 15.48
CA TRP A 10 -2.66 -4.31 15.32
C TRP A 10 -3.90 -4.89 14.66
N THR A 11 -3.70 -5.69 13.61
CA THR A 11 -4.78 -6.19 12.76
C THR A 11 -4.37 -7.48 12.05
N THR A 12 -5.30 -8.07 11.30
CA THR A 12 -5.03 -9.19 10.40
C THR A 12 -5.09 -8.74 8.95
N ALA A 13 -4.46 -9.51 8.04
CA ALA A 13 -4.54 -9.21 6.62
C ALA A 13 -5.99 -9.19 6.10
N SER A 14 -6.84 -10.08 6.63
CA SER A 14 -8.26 -10.14 6.28
C SER A 14 -9.03 -8.90 6.74
N ASP A 15 -8.81 -8.44 7.97
CA ASP A 15 -9.48 -7.24 8.49
C ASP A 15 -9.02 -5.99 7.74
N TYR A 16 -7.72 -5.87 7.49
CA TYR A 16 -7.18 -4.75 6.74
C TYR A 16 -7.65 -4.75 5.28
N ALA A 17 -7.80 -5.91 4.64
CA ALA A 17 -8.39 -6.00 3.30
C ALA A 17 -9.87 -5.53 3.28
N ARG A 18 -10.65 -5.84 4.32
CA ARG A 18 -12.02 -5.31 4.46
C ARG A 18 -12.01 -3.79 4.64
N PHE A 19 -11.07 -3.27 5.42
CA PHE A 19 -10.86 -1.83 5.56
C PHE A 19 -10.52 -1.18 4.21
N VAL A 20 -9.53 -1.69 3.46
CA VAL A 20 -9.14 -1.15 2.14
C VAL A 20 -10.33 -1.17 1.17
N ARG A 21 -11.06 -2.29 1.11
CA ARG A 21 -12.30 -2.40 0.31
C ARG A 21 -13.36 -1.37 0.73
N PHE A 22 -13.45 -1.06 2.02
CA PHE A 22 -14.39 -0.06 2.52
C PHE A 22 -13.94 1.36 2.18
N ALA A 23 -12.70 1.68 2.50
CA ALA A 23 -12.07 2.99 2.34
C ALA A 23 -12.03 3.46 0.88
N ARG A 24 -11.90 2.54 -0.09
CA ARG A 24 -11.88 2.93 -1.52
C ARG A 24 -13.15 3.66 -1.99
N ARG A 25 -14.26 3.56 -1.24
CA ARG A 25 -15.52 4.25 -1.57
C ARG A 25 -15.42 5.77 -1.39
N TYR A 26 -14.40 6.26 -0.68
CA TYR A 26 -14.19 7.70 -0.45
C TYR A 26 -13.30 8.27 -1.56
N PRO A 27 -13.84 9.11 -2.47
CA PRO A 27 -13.09 9.57 -3.64
C PRO A 27 -11.80 10.31 -3.27
N ALA A 28 -11.81 11.08 -2.19
CA ALA A 28 -10.66 11.87 -1.76
C ALA A 28 -9.43 11.02 -1.41
N MET A 29 -9.60 9.75 -1.03
CA MET A 29 -8.46 8.84 -0.83
C MET A 29 -7.79 8.48 -2.17
N ASN A 30 -8.57 8.43 -3.25
CA ASN A 30 -8.13 7.98 -4.58
C ASN A 30 -7.84 9.11 -5.57
N THR A 31 -8.01 10.36 -5.14
CA THR A 31 -7.74 11.55 -5.95
C THR A 31 -6.37 12.11 -5.59
N PRO A 32 -5.45 12.25 -6.56
CA PRO A 32 -4.18 12.92 -6.34
C PRO A 32 -4.39 14.32 -5.76
N THR A 33 -3.82 14.57 -4.58
CA THR A 33 -3.85 15.86 -3.90
C THR A 33 -2.47 16.51 -3.90
N VAL A 34 -1.41 15.71 -3.84
CA VAL A 34 -0.02 16.16 -3.93
C VAL A 34 0.75 15.23 -4.87
N THR A 35 1.46 15.80 -5.86
CA THR A 35 2.36 15.02 -6.71
C THR A 35 3.69 14.83 -5.98
N VAL A 36 4.23 13.61 -6.02
CA VAL A 36 5.51 13.27 -5.41
C VAL A 36 6.61 13.31 -6.47
N GLU A 37 6.59 12.35 -7.38
CA GLU A 37 7.57 12.20 -8.47
C GLU A 37 7.02 11.22 -9.51
N GLY A 38 7.23 11.52 -10.80
CA GLY A 38 6.85 10.62 -11.89
C GLY A 38 5.37 10.21 -11.84
N SER A 39 5.13 8.91 -11.66
CA SER A 39 3.80 8.29 -11.56
C SER A 39 3.19 8.39 -10.16
N LEU A 40 3.93 8.88 -9.16
CA LEU A 40 3.55 8.84 -7.74
C LEU A 40 2.89 10.13 -7.26
N ALA A 41 1.82 9.95 -6.49
CA ALA A 41 1.09 11.03 -5.82
C ALA A 41 0.57 10.56 -4.46
N TRP A 42 0.08 11.48 -3.63
CA TRP A 42 -0.68 11.18 -2.42
C TRP A 42 -2.13 11.61 -2.58
N GLY A 43 -3.06 10.73 -2.20
CA GLY A 43 -4.42 11.11 -1.85
C GLY A 43 -4.54 11.38 -0.35
N LEU A 44 -5.77 11.34 0.18
CA LEU A 44 -5.97 11.45 1.63
C LEU A 44 -5.69 10.11 2.32
N GLY A 45 -4.47 9.96 2.83
CA GLY A 45 -4.08 8.86 3.74
C GLY A 45 -3.40 7.66 3.06
N TRP A 46 -3.35 7.58 1.73
CA TRP A 46 -2.53 6.59 1.03
C TRP A 46 -1.91 7.12 -0.26
N GLY A 47 -0.84 6.47 -0.68
CA GLY A 47 -0.13 6.75 -1.92
C GLY A 47 -0.93 6.27 -3.13
N LEU A 48 -0.67 6.90 -4.26
CA LEU A 48 -1.23 6.60 -5.57
C LEU A 48 -0.08 6.40 -6.56
N GLU A 49 -0.19 5.39 -7.40
CA GLU A 49 0.67 5.19 -8.57
C GLU A 49 -0.21 5.20 -9.82
N GLN A 50 0.05 6.14 -10.72
CA GLN A 50 -0.73 6.37 -11.93
C GLN A 50 0.20 6.37 -13.15
N SER A 51 0.07 5.35 -13.99
CA SER A 51 0.85 5.23 -15.23
C SER A 51 -0.03 4.71 -16.36
N GLY A 52 -0.31 5.56 -17.34
CA GLY A 52 -1.24 5.23 -18.42
C GLY A 52 -2.64 4.91 -17.87
N SER A 53 -3.10 3.68 -18.09
CA SER A 53 -4.36 3.17 -17.57
C SER A 53 -4.27 2.59 -16.16
N ASP A 54 -3.05 2.29 -15.67
CA ASP A 54 -2.84 1.68 -14.37
C ASP A 54 -3.07 2.73 -13.27
N ARG A 55 -3.90 2.37 -12.29
CA ARG A 55 -4.19 3.22 -11.13
C ARG A 55 -4.19 2.38 -9.87
N PHE A 56 -3.14 2.49 -9.08
CA PHE A 56 -2.99 1.76 -7.83
C PHE A 56 -3.03 2.68 -6.63
N ALA A 57 -3.73 2.27 -5.57
CA ALA A 57 -3.59 2.82 -4.23
C ALA A 57 -2.69 1.91 -3.39
N TRP A 58 -1.85 2.51 -2.55
CA TRP A 58 -0.86 1.77 -1.77
C TRP A 58 -0.50 2.47 -0.47
N HIS A 59 -0.14 1.69 0.53
CA HIS A 59 0.57 2.18 1.71
C HIS A 59 1.40 1.04 2.29
N TRP A 60 2.42 1.42 3.02
CA TRP A 60 3.36 0.50 3.65
C TRP A 60 3.63 0.92 5.09
N GLY A 61 4.32 0.06 5.83
CA GLY A 61 4.88 0.45 7.10
C GLY A 61 5.88 -0.58 7.61
N ALA A 62 6.82 -0.13 8.42
CA ALA A 62 7.80 -0.97 9.09
C ALA A 62 7.95 -0.52 10.53
N ASN A 63 7.95 -1.49 11.44
CA ASN A 63 8.36 -1.35 12.83
C ASN A 63 9.34 -2.49 13.15
N ASP A 64 10.01 -2.45 14.30
CA ASP A 64 10.93 -3.50 14.71
C ASP A 64 10.29 -4.89 14.60
N GLY A 65 10.84 -5.71 13.71
CA GLY A 65 10.40 -7.10 13.48
C GLY A 65 9.13 -7.27 12.66
N VAL A 66 8.47 -6.21 12.17
CA VAL A 66 7.25 -6.33 11.36
C VAL A 66 7.25 -5.36 10.18
N ALA A 67 6.72 -5.80 9.04
CA ALA A 67 6.52 -4.94 7.88
C ALA A 67 5.19 -5.26 7.18
N ASN A 68 4.59 -4.26 6.56
CA ASN A 68 3.32 -4.40 5.87
C ASN A 68 3.28 -3.62 4.55
N LEU A 69 2.41 -4.09 3.66
CA LEU A 69 2.06 -3.44 2.41
C LEU A 69 0.58 -3.75 2.11
N PHE A 70 -0.14 -2.76 1.60
CA PHE A 70 -1.30 -3.03 0.77
C PHE A 70 -1.14 -2.41 -0.62
N LEU A 71 -1.77 -3.05 -1.59
CA LEU A 71 -1.97 -2.57 -2.96
C LEU A 71 -3.43 -2.78 -3.35
N LEU A 72 -4.01 -1.81 -4.04
CA LEU A 72 -5.36 -1.90 -4.60
C LEU A 72 -5.34 -1.33 -6.03
N ASP A 73 -5.64 -2.17 -7.01
CA ASP A 73 -5.97 -1.72 -8.35
C ASP A 73 -7.36 -1.06 -8.33
N LEU A 74 -7.38 0.24 -8.57
CA LEU A 74 -8.59 1.06 -8.56
C LEU A 74 -9.47 0.85 -9.79
N VAL A 75 -8.95 0.20 -10.85
CA VAL A 75 -9.70 -0.14 -12.05
C VAL A 75 -10.41 -1.47 -11.87
N SER A 76 -9.67 -2.54 -11.58
CA SER A 76 -10.23 -3.89 -11.44
C SER A 76 -10.87 -4.16 -10.06
N ASN A 77 -10.58 -3.32 -9.07
CA ASN A 77 -10.90 -3.55 -7.65
C ASN A 77 -10.20 -4.77 -7.03
N ASP A 78 -9.14 -5.24 -7.66
CA ASP A 78 -8.29 -6.31 -7.18
C ASP A 78 -7.25 -5.78 -6.18
N GLY A 79 -6.98 -6.53 -5.11
CA GLY A 79 -6.18 -6.05 -4.00
C GLY A 79 -5.30 -7.10 -3.35
N LEU A 80 -4.23 -6.64 -2.73
CA LEU A 80 -3.27 -7.44 -1.98
C LEU A 80 -3.00 -6.76 -0.64
N VAL A 81 -2.99 -7.55 0.43
CA VAL A 81 -2.50 -7.12 1.76
C VAL A 81 -1.50 -8.15 2.22
N VAL A 82 -0.32 -7.70 2.62
CA VAL A 82 0.75 -8.54 3.17
C VAL A 82 1.18 -7.98 4.51
N LEU A 83 1.14 -8.81 5.54
CA LEU A 83 1.70 -8.53 6.86
C LEU A 83 2.80 -9.54 7.13
N THR A 84 3.93 -9.09 7.67
CA THR A 84 5.09 -9.92 7.93
C THR A 84 5.61 -9.67 9.34
N ASN A 85 6.25 -10.67 9.92
CA ASN A 85 6.79 -10.67 11.28
C ASN A 85 8.28 -11.06 11.33
N GLY A 86 9.05 -10.59 10.35
CA GLY A 86 10.50 -10.79 10.32
C GLY A 86 11.24 -9.69 9.56
N ALA A 87 12.55 -9.60 9.78
CA ALA A 87 13.41 -8.54 9.23
C ALA A 87 13.46 -8.49 7.68
N GLY A 88 13.12 -9.60 7.01
CA GLY A 88 13.03 -9.67 5.54
C GLY A 88 11.66 -9.31 4.96
N GLY A 89 10.74 -8.78 5.76
CA GLY A 89 9.33 -8.58 5.41
C GLY A 89 9.09 -7.81 4.12
N GLN A 90 9.92 -6.80 3.87
CA GLN A 90 9.85 -5.99 2.66
C GLN A 90 10.09 -6.79 1.38
N ARG A 91 11.14 -7.62 1.34
CA ARG A 91 11.43 -8.49 0.20
C ARG A 91 10.28 -9.46 -0.08
N VAL A 92 9.58 -9.89 0.97
CA VAL A 92 8.42 -10.80 0.86
C VAL A 92 7.25 -10.08 0.21
N TYR A 93 6.85 -8.89 0.71
CA TYR A 93 5.69 -8.21 0.14
C TYR A 93 5.97 -7.67 -1.27
N GLU A 94 7.21 -7.29 -1.59
CA GLU A 94 7.59 -6.83 -2.93
C GLU A 94 7.44 -7.95 -3.94
N ARG A 95 7.93 -9.16 -3.58
CA ARG A 95 7.76 -10.34 -4.42
C ARG A 95 6.30 -10.74 -4.57
N ALA A 96 5.52 -10.70 -3.48
CA ALA A 96 4.09 -11.01 -3.53
C ALA A 96 3.33 -10.05 -4.45
N ALA A 97 3.64 -8.74 -4.40
CA ALA A 97 3.08 -7.73 -5.28
C ALA A 97 3.37 -8.01 -6.76
N ARG A 98 4.64 -8.24 -7.10
CA ARG A 98 5.07 -8.55 -8.47
C ARG A 98 4.39 -9.80 -9.02
N VAL A 99 4.32 -10.87 -8.22
CA VAL A 99 3.64 -12.12 -8.61
C VAL A 99 2.14 -11.91 -8.77
N ARG A 100 1.50 -11.13 -7.89
CA ARG A 100 0.04 -10.97 -7.89
C ARG A 100 -0.48 -10.13 -9.05
N PHE A 101 0.25 -9.08 -9.41
CA PHE A 101 -0.18 -8.12 -10.43
C PHE A 101 0.60 -8.22 -11.75
N GLY A 102 1.65 -9.06 -11.80
CA GLY A 102 2.44 -9.27 -13.02
C GLY A 102 3.17 -8.00 -13.49
N ARG A 103 3.44 -7.05 -12.60
CA ARG A 103 4.08 -5.76 -12.90
C ARG A 103 5.05 -5.33 -11.81
N GLU A 104 5.92 -4.41 -12.19
CA GLU A 104 6.74 -3.64 -11.26
C GLU A 104 5.94 -2.44 -10.73
N PHE A 105 6.36 -1.91 -9.58
CA PHE A 105 5.71 -0.80 -8.92
C PHE A 105 6.75 0.26 -8.56
N ASP A 106 6.58 1.46 -9.10
CA ASP A 106 7.38 2.62 -8.70
C ASP A 106 7.19 2.90 -7.21
N ALA A 107 6.00 2.65 -6.67
CA ALA A 107 5.68 2.77 -5.24
C ALA A 107 6.60 1.96 -4.33
N LEU A 108 7.14 0.82 -4.81
CA LEU A 108 8.03 -0.02 -4.02
C LEU A 108 9.47 0.51 -4.00
N THR A 109 9.83 1.42 -4.90
CA THR A 109 11.16 2.07 -4.88
C THR A 109 11.28 3.09 -3.74
N TRP A 110 10.15 3.63 -3.28
CA TRP A 110 10.05 4.51 -2.11
C TRP A 110 10.37 3.82 -0.77
N LEU A 111 10.49 2.49 -0.79
CA LEU A 111 10.64 1.67 0.40
C LEU A 111 12.10 1.37 0.74
N GLN A 112 13.06 1.88 -0.04
CA GLN A 112 14.47 1.59 0.20
C GLN A 112 15.02 2.45 1.36
N PRO A 113 15.82 1.87 2.25
CA PRO A 113 16.53 2.62 3.28
C PRO A 113 17.57 3.59 2.71
#